data_AF-A0A529M5V1-F1
#
_entry.id   AF-A0A529M5V1-F1
#
_cell.length_a   1.000
_cell.length_b   1.000
_cell.length_c   1.000
_cell.angle_alpha   90.00
_cell.angle_beta   90.00
_cell.angle_gamma   90.00
#
_symmetry.space_group_name_H-M   'P 1'
#
loop_
_entity.id
_entity.type
_entity.pdbx_description
1 polymer ?
#
loop_
_entity_poly.entity_id
_entity_poly.type
_entity_poly.pdbx_seq_one_letter_code
_entity_poly.pdbx_strand_id
1 'polypeptide(L)'
;PPILADFSRAYPNVDVEILTGTRLFNLAQREADVAFRIVPFDTADVVQRRLFRLEYGVYIAEEAPDPKYGDGTGFRLITHDTSTGHFPDIAWLIESFPNARPVLRSNNRNVQGRMCRQGVGIAVL
;
A
#
# COMPACT_ATOMS: atom_id res chain seq x y z
N PRO A 1 7.42 -14.38 -6.03
CA PRO A 1 7.69 -13.40 -7.12
C PRO A 1 8.74 -13.94 -8.09
N PRO A 2 8.71 -13.63 -9.40
CA PRO A 2 9.68 -14.16 -10.37
C PRO A 2 11.14 -13.94 -9.95
N ILE A 3 11.45 -12.75 -9.42
CA ILE A 3 12.79 -12.38 -8.93
C ILE A 3 13.33 -13.32 -7.86
N LEU A 4 12.48 -13.92 -7.03
CA LEU A 4 12.92 -14.87 -6.00
C LEU A 4 13.27 -16.23 -6.60
N ALA A 5 12.58 -16.64 -7.66
CA ALA A 5 12.95 -17.87 -8.37
C ALA A 5 14.31 -17.72 -9.06
N ASP A 6 14.59 -16.54 -9.63
CA ASP A 6 15.92 -16.22 -10.19
C ASP A 6 16.98 -16.19 -9.09
N PHE A 7 16.69 -15.54 -7.96
CA PHE A 7 17.60 -15.44 -6.83
C PHE A 7 17.97 -16.82 -6.25
N SER A 8 16.99 -17.70 -6.00
CA SER A 8 17.24 -19.04 -5.47
C SER A 8 18.06 -19.91 -6.43
N ARG A 9 17.93 -19.70 -7.76
CA ARG A 9 18.80 -20.38 -8.74
C ARG A 9 20.23 -19.85 -8.72
N ALA A 10 20.40 -18.53 -8.60
CA ALA A 10 21.71 -17.90 -8.57
C ALA A 10 22.48 -18.17 -7.27
N TYR A 11 21.77 -18.35 -6.15
CA TYR A 11 22.33 -18.54 -4.82
C TYR A 11 21.72 -19.78 -4.13
N PRO A 12 22.10 -21.00 -4.55
CA PRO A 12 21.46 -22.24 -4.09
C PRO A 12 21.68 -22.58 -2.61
N ASN A 13 22.64 -21.92 -1.95
CA ASN A 13 22.96 -22.12 -0.54
C ASN A 13 22.34 -21.03 0.37
N VAL A 14 21.43 -20.21 -0.16
CA VAL A 14 20.74 -19.15 0.58
C VAL A 14 19.26 -19.48 0.68
N ASP A 15 18.80 -19.76 1.89
CA ASP A 15 17.38 -19.93 2.17
C ASP A 15 16.68 -18.58 2.25
N VAL A 16 15.53 -18.45 1.58
CA VAL A 16 14.75 -17.21 1.54
C VAL A 16 13.42 -17.44 2.25
N GLU A 17 13.23 -16.77 3.38
CA GLU A 17 11.94 -16.68 4.07
C GLU A 17 11.27 -15.33 3.75
N ILE A 18 9.97 -15.35 3.43
CA ILE A 18 9.18 -14.14 3.16
C ILE A 18 8.14 -13.97 4.25
N LEU A 19 8.30 -12.90 5.03
CA LEU A 19 7.34 -12.50 6.04
C LEU A 19 6.43 -11.41 5.46
N THR A 20 5.13 -11.70 5.38
CA THR A 20 4.12 -10.70 5.06
C THR A 20 3.30 -10.40 6.30
N GLY A 21 3.18 -9.13 6.66
CA GLY A 21 2.43 -8.73 7.84
C GLY A 21 2.13 -7.25 7.82
N THR A 22 1.16 -6.87 8.63
CA THR A 22 0.75 -5.48 8.81
C THR A 22 1.56 -4.80 9.91
N ARG A 23 2.25 -5.59 10.75
CA ARG A 23 3.21 -5.10 11.74
C ARG A 23 4.54 -4.76 11.10
N LEU A 24 5.19 -3.72 11.61
CA LEU A 24 6.55 -3.37 11.25
C LEU A 24 7.52 -4.31 11.97
N PHE A 25 8.20 -5.19 11.22
CA PHE A 25 9.24 -6.07 11.75
C PHE A 25 10.46 -5.27 12.20
N ASN A 26 11.02 -5.64 13.35
CA ASN A 26 12.17 -4.97 13.94
C ASN A 26 13.49 -5.62 13.46
N LEU A 27 14.21 -4.91 12.59
CA LEU A 27 15.52 -5.33 12.09
C LEU A 27 16.57 -5.39 13.21
N ALA A 28 16.51 -4.48 14.20
CA ALA A 28 17.46 -4.45 15.32
C ALA A 28 17.31 -5.66 16.25
N GLN A 29 16.08 -6.19 16.37
CA GLN A 29 15.79 -7.44 17.09
C GLN A 29 15.95 -8.69 16.22
N ARG A 30 16.47 -8.54 14.98
CA ARG A 30 16.67 -9.63 14.02
C ARG A 30 15.40 -10.41 13.68
N GLU A 31 14.25 -9.74 13.68
CA GLU A 31 13.01 -10.36 13.17
C GLU A 31 13.01 -10.52 11.65
N ALA A 32 13.91 -9.80 10.96
CA ALA A 32 14.21 -9.94 9.53
C ALA A 32 15.59 -9.36 9.24
N ASP A 33 16.20 -9.75 8.12
CA ASP A 33 17.46 -9.16 7.65
C ASP A 33 17.24 -7.97 6.70
N VAL A 34 16.15 -8.00 5.93
CA VAL A 34 15.79 -6.97 4.95
C VAL A 34 14.28 -6.70 5.03
N ALA A 35 13.90 -5.44 4.99
CA ALA A 35 12.50 -5.03 4.95
C ALA A 35 12.26 -3.92 3.92
N PHE A 36 11.20 -4.09 3.13
CA PHE A 36 10.73 -3.09 2.17
C PHE A 36 9.64 -2.25 2.82
N ARG A 37 9.82 -0.93 2.84
CA ARG A 37 8.85 0.02 3.41
C ARG A 37 8.64 1.20 2.50
N ILE A 38 7.42 1.73 2.51
CA ILE A 38 7.05 2.97 1.82
C ILE A 38 7.40 4.19 2.69
N VAL A 39 7.49 3.99 4.01
CA VAL A 39 7.94 4.99 4.99
C VAL A 39 9.36 4.65 5.48
N PRO A 40 10.22 5.65 5.76
CA PRO A 40 11.57 5.42 6.25
C PRO A 40 11.57 4.78 7.66
N PHE A 41 12.71 4.20 8.05
CA PHE A 41 12.94 3.78 9.42
C PHE A 41 13.33 4.98 10.29
N ASP A 42 12.95 4.95 11.55
CA ASP A 42 13.30 5.94 12.58
C ASP A 42 14.39 5.44 13.56
N THR A 43 14.83 4.18 13.40
CA THR A 43 15.76 3.50 14.31
C THR A 43 17.21 3.75 13.88
N ALA A 44 18.08 4.15 14.82
CA ALA A 44 19.45 4.59 14.54
C ALA A 44 20.34 3.50 13.90
N ASP A 45 20.09 2.23 14.17
CA ASP A 45 20.94 1.11 13.74
C ASP A 45 20.49 0.47 12.41
N VAL A 46 19.61 1.14 11.65
CA VAL A 46 19.12 0.63 10.36
C VAL A 46 19.73 1.41 9.20
N VAL A 47 20.51 0.71 8.37
CA VAL A 47 20.95 1.25 7.08
C VAL A 47 19.79 1.19 6.09
N GLN A 48 19.41 2.34 5.54
CA GLN A 48 18.33 2.43 4.55
C GLN A 48 18.83 2.97 3.21
N ARG A 49 18.30 2.40 2.12
CA ARG A 49 18.58 2.82 0.73
C ARG A 49 17.29 2.95 -0.05
N ARG A 50 17.14 4.04 -0.81
CA ARG A 50 16.03 4.21 -1.76
C ARG A 50 16.15 3.17 -2.87
N LEU A 51 15.14 2.32 -3.03
CA LEU A 51 15.10 1.32 -4.11
C LEU A 51 14.53 1.92 -5.40
N PHE A 52 13.29 2.42 -5.35
CA PHE A 52 12.65 3.11 -6.46
C PHE A 52 11.58 4.08 -5.93
N ARG A 53 10.89 4.79 -6.84
CA ARG A 53 9.71 5.59 -6.52
C ARG A 53 8.48 4.81 -6.98
N LEU A 54 7.61 4.46 -6.03
CA LEU A 54 6.33 3.83 -6.36
C LEU A 54 5.36 4.91 -6.84
N GLU A 55 4.81 4.75 -8.04
CA GLU A 55 3.76 5.62 -8.55
C GLU A 55 2.40 5.10 -8.08
N TYR A 56 1.60 6.00 -7.53
CA TYR A 56 0.23 5.73 -7.13
C TYR A 56 -0.72 6.35 -8.14
N GLY A 57 -1.80 5.63 -8.44
CA GLY A 57 -2.89 6.12 -9.28
C GLY A 57 -4.20 6.23 -8.50
N VAL A 58 -5.10 7.08 -8.97
CA VAL A 58 -6.50 7.05 -8.57
C VAL A 58 -7.24 6.10 -9.49
N TYR A 59 -7.96 5.16 -8.91
CA TYR A 59 -8.70 4.14 -9.64
C TYR A 59 -10.18 4.18 -9.26
N ILE A 60 -11.00 3.93 -10.28
CA ILE A 60 -12.44 3.69 -10.20
C ILE A 60 -12.77 2.44 -11.00
N ALA A 61 -14.00 1.92 -10.86
CA ALA A 61 -14.48 0.91 -11.78
C ALA A 61 -14.60 1.48 -13.21
N GLU A 62 -14.38 0.64 -14.21
CA GLU A 62 -14.38 1.02 -15.63
C GLU A 62 -15.70 1.69 -16.07
N GLU A 63 -16.83 1.22 -15.54
CA GLU A 63 -18.17 1.73 -15.85
C GLU A 63 -18.63 2.87 -14.91
N ALA A 64 -17.79 3.28 -13.95
CA ALA A 64 -18.14 4.35 -13.04
C ALA A 64 -17.96 5.71 -13.74
N PRO A 65 -18.81 6.71 -13.45
CA PRO A 65 -18.55 8.07 -13.91
C PRO A 65 -17.24 8.59 -13.31
N ASP A 66 -16.58 9.52 -14.01
CA ASP A 66 -15.36 10.15 -13.50
C ASP A 66 -15.67 11.04 -12.29
N PRO A 67 -14.99 10.86 -11.15
CA PRO A 67 -15.15 11.74 -10.01
C PRO A 67 -14.51 13.09 -10.28
N LYS A 68 -15.22 14.15 -9.89
CA LYS A 68 -14.66 15.51 -9.94
C LYS A 68 -13.66 15.72 -8.80
N TYR A 69 -12.40 15.96 -9.15
CA TYR A 69 -11.37 16.37 -8.19
C TYR A 69 -11.78 17.65 -7.46
N GLY A 70 -11.58 17.68 -6.13
CA GLY A 70 -12.02 18.74 -5.23
C GLY A 70 -13.49 18.67 -4.82
N ASP A 71 -14.24 17.64 -5.24
CA ASP A 71 -15.65 17.45 -4.88
C ASP A 71 -15.91 16.01 -4.40
N GLY A 72 -16.07 15.06 -5.32
CA GLY A 72 -16.39 13.68 -4.98
C GLY A 72 -17.83 13.42 -4.52
N THR A 73 -18.76 14.38 -4.67
CA THR A 73 -20.19 14.17 -4.38
C THR A 73 -20.73 12.96 -5.15
N GLY A 74 -21.41 12.06 -4.44
CA GLY A 74 -21.96 10.82 -5.01
C GLY A 74 -20.98 9.64 -5.04
N PHE A 75 -19.70 9.86 -4.70
CA PHE A 75 -18.70 8.81 -4.62
C PHE A 75 -18.44 8.34 -3.19
N ARG A 76 -17.82 7.16 -3.09
CA ARG A 76 -17.38 6.52 -1.85
C ARG A 76 -15.88 6.30 -1.93
N LEU A 77 -15.21 6.26 -0.79
CA LEU A 77 -13.76 6.07 -0.71
C LEU A 77 -13.42 4.69 -0.12
N ILE A 78 -12.45 4.04 -0.75
CA ILE A 78 -11.82 2.83 -0.25
C ILE A 78 -10.43 3.24 0.26
N THR A 79 -10.21 3.14 1.57
CA THR A 79 -8.95 3.57 2.17
C THR A 79 -8.17 2.40 2.74
N HIS A 80 -6.87 2.61 2.96
CA HIS A 80 -6.12 1.73 3.85
C HIS A 80 -6.63 1.86 5.29
N ASP A 81 -6.46 0.81 6.10
CA ASP A 81 -6.64 0.89 7.54
C ASP A 81 -5.50 1.70 8.17
N THR A 82 -5.82 2.58 9.12
CA THR A 82 -4.86 3.44 9.83
C THR A 82 -4.33 2.81 11.13
N SER A 83 -4.78 1.60 11.48
CA SER A 83 -4.34 0.90 12.71
C SER A 83 -2.82 0.71 12.80
N THR A 84 -2.13 0.73 11.67
CA THR A 84 -0.67 0.49 11.57
C THR A 84 0.14 1.74 11.24
N GLY A 85 -0.48 2.92 11.16
CA GLY A 85 0.21 4.17 10.89
C GLY A 85 -0.56 5.16 10.01
N HIS A 86 0.11 6.28 9.72
CA HIS A 86 -0.40 7.31 8.82
C HIS A 86 0.11 7.06 7.40
N PHE A 87 -0.79 6.95 6.44
CA PHE A 87 -0.41 6.74 5.05
C PHE A 87 -0.81 7.96 4.20
N PRO A 88 0.13 8.54 3.43
CA PRO A 88 -0.09 9.80 2.71
C PRO A 88 -1.18 9.69 1.64
N ASP A 89 -1.39 8.49 1.07
CA ASP A 89 -2.47 8.22 0.11
C ASP A 89 -3.86 8.41 0.72
N ILE A 90 -4.05 8.10 2.01
CA ILE A 90 -5.34 8.26 2.68
C ILE A 90 -5.68 9.74 2.83
N ALA A 91 -4.75 10.53 3.37
CA ALA A 91 -4.94 11.96 3.59
C ALA A 91 -5.20 12.66 2.24
N TRP A 92 -4.35 12.38 1.26
CA TRP A 92 -4.50 12.90 -0.09
C TRP A 92 -5.85 12.54 -0.72
N LEU A 93 -6.32 11.29 -0.58
CA LEU A 93 -7.59 10.86 -1.17
C LEU A 93 -8.80 11.58 -0.53
N ILE A 94 -8.78 11.77 0.79
CA ILE A 94 -9.85 12.48 1.50
C ILE A 94 -9.86 13.96 1.14
N GLU A 95 -8.69 14.61 1.08
CA GLU A 95 -8.55 16.01 0.68
C GLU A 95 -8.94 16.24 -0.79
N SER A 96 -8.64 15.28 -1.67
CA SER A 96 -8.94 15.33 -3.09
C SER A 96 -10.44 15.16 -3.39
N PHE A 97 -11.20 14.52 -2.51
CA PHE A 97 -12.63 14.25 -2.69
C PHE A 97 -13.41 14.52 -1.39
N PRO A 98 -13.49 15.78 -0.94
CA PRO A 98 -13.98 16.14 0.40
C PRO A 98 -15.46 15.81 0.64
N ASN A 99 -16.27 15.67 -0.41
CA ASN A 99 -17.68 15.29 -0.33
C ASN A 99 -17.92 13.78 -0.50
N ALA A 100 -16.88 13.01 -0.83
CA ALA A 100 -16.94 11.56 -0.80
C ALA A 100 -16.73 11.03 0.62
N ARG A 101 -17.30 9.87 0.94
CA ARG A 101 -17.19 9.28 2.29
C ARG A 101 -16.51 7.91 2.27
N PRO A 102 -15.62 7.59 3.22
CA PRO A 102 -15.09 6.24 3.37
C PRO A 102 -16.20 5.20 3.54
N VAL A 103 -16.13 4.11 2.78
CA VAL A 103 -17.03 2.95 2.89
C VAL A 103 -16.32 1.68 3.33
N LEU A 104 -15.07 1.55 2.91
CA LEU A 104 -14.27 0.37 3.16
C LEU A 104 -12.90 0.81 3.65
N ARG A 105 -12.42 0.17 4.72
CA ARG A 105 -11.04 0.24 5.15
C ARG A 105 -10.44 -1.15 5.12
N SER A 106 -9.26 -1.30 4.52
CA SER A 106 -8.55 -2.58 4.50
C SER A 106 -7.06 -2.37 4.47
N ASN A 107 -6.33 -3.12 5.28
CA ASN A 107 -4.86 -3.18 5.23
C ASN A 107 -4.33 -4.06 4.07
N ASN A 108 -5.21 -4.55 3.19
CA ASN A 108 -4.85 -5.37 2.06
C ASN A 108 -5.18 -4.66 0.74
N ARG A 109 -4.14 -4.23 0.01
CA ARG A 109 -4.27 -3.55 -1.29
C ARG A 109 -5.01 -4.39 -2.34
N ASN A 110 -4.92 -5.72 -2.29
CA ASN A 110 -5.69 -6.58 -3.19
C ASN A 110 -7.19 -6.50 -2.92
N VAL A 111 -7.60 -6.41 -1.64
CA VAL A 111 -9.00 -6.22 -1.27
C VAL A 111 -9.48 -4.86 -1.77
N GLN A 112 -8.69 -3.80 -1.56
CA GLN A 112 -9.01 -2.46 -2.06
C GLN A 112 -9.20 -2.45 -3.59
N GLY A 113 -8.27 -3.02 -4.35
CA GLY A 113 -8.36 -3.10 -5.81
C GLY A 113 -9.55 -3.92 -6.30
N ARG A 114 -9.87 -5.05 -5.65
CA ARG A 114 -11.04 -5.85 -5.99
C ARG A 114 -12.35 -5.10 -5.74
N MET A 115 -12.47 -4.41 -4.61
CA MET A 115 -13.66 -3.62 -4.27
C MET A 115 -13.80 -2.41 -5.20
N CYS A 116 -12.69 -1.74 -5.51
CA CYS A 116 -12.66 -0.63 -6.47
C CYS A 116 -13.17 -1.08 -7.84
N ARG A 117 -12.66 -2.19 -8.36
CA ARG A 117 -13.11 -2.78 -9.63
C ARG A 117 -14.58 -3.21 -9.62
N GLN A 118 -15.16 -3.50 -8.45
CA GLN A 118 -16.59 -3.80 -8.28
C GLN A 118 -17.47 -2.54 -8.12
N GLY A 119 -16.90 -1.34 -8.23
CA GLY A 119 -17.64 -0.08 -8.12
C GLY A 119 -17.94 0.36 -6.68
N VAL A 120 -17.30 -0.25 -5.69
CA VAL A 120 -17.52 0.10 -4.27
C VAL A 120 -17.06 1.52 -3.96
N GLY A 121 -16.03 2.02 -4.66
CA GLY A 121 -15.54 3.38 -4.48
C GLY A 121 -14.20 3.65 -5.15
N ILE A 122 -13.73 4.88 -4.97
CA ILE A 122 -12.44 5.38 -5.42
C ILE A 122 -11.35 4.80 -4.52
N ALA A 123 -10.26 4.30 -5.12
CA ALA A 123 -9.09 3.82 -4.39
C ALA A 123 -7.81 4.48 -4.92
N VAL A 124 -6.81 4.61 -4.05
CA VAL A 124 -5.43 4.96 -4.42
C VAL A 124 -4.57 3.70 -4.30
N LEU A 125 -3.99 3.25 -5.42
CA LEU A 125 -3.29 1.97 -5.54
C LEU A 125 -1.94 2.11 -6.23
#